data_AF-A0A1I6SJ41-F1
#
_entry.id   AF-A0A1I6SJ41-F1
#
_cell.length_a   1.000
_cell.length_b   1.000
_cell.length_c   1.000
_cell.angle_alpha   90.00
_cell.angle_beta   90.00
_cell.angle_gamma   90.00
#
_symmetry.space_group_name_H-M   'P 1'
#
loop_
_entity.id
_entity.type
_entity.pdbx_description
1 polymer ?
#
loop_
_entity_poly.entity_id
_entity_poly.type
_entity_poly.pdbx_seq_one_letter_code
_entity_poly.pdbx_strand_id
1 'polypeptide(L)'
;MPVSSTGPDSDETASSGGADAARASSGDTSATQTSKDSQEDGALPINELFYSLQGEGILAGVPSVFVRTSGCNLRCWFCDSYHTSWEPTHARMGLDEIVAEVESFERADHVVLTGGEPLLHEESVRLLERLSERGYHTTVETNGTIFRDAPIDLASISPKLENSTPTPERDPRGEQSGDGAGDDAESGQRSAGDSSRDSDGIASRHERDRIDLEAMARLVETYDSQLKFVVTDESDVTEVESILEDLRAASTASIAADDVLLMPEGATRDRLAETRTRVAELAMEHGFRYTPRLHVDLWNDAPET
;
A
#
# COMPACT_ATOMS: atom_id res chain seq x y z
N MET A 1 40.14 -11.63 -47.30
CA MET A 1 41.08 -11.35 -48.40
C MET A 1 40.78 -12.30 -49.55
N PRO A 2 40.62 -11.83 -50.78
CA PRO A 2 40.01 -10.57 -51.27
C PRO A 2 38.70 -10.92 -52.06
N VAL A 3 37.96 -10.09 -52.80
CA VAL A 3 38.08 -8.73 -53.41
C VAL A 3 36.76 -7.95 -53.13
N SER A 4 36.74 -6.63 -52.93
CA SER A 4 36.71 -5.52 -53.94
C SER A 4 35.47 -5.56 -54.88
N SER A 5 34.81 -4.46 -55.26
CA SER A 5 35.36 -3.10 -55.48
C SER A 5 34.35 -1.91 -55.45
N THR A 6 34.81 -0.79 -54.85
CA THR A 6 34.78 0.63 -55.35
C THR A 6 33.48 1.42 -55.64
N GLY A 7 33.48 2.70 -55.24
CA GLY A 7 32.64 3.80 -55.78
C GLY A 7 33.24 4.41 -57.08
N PRO A 8 33.23 5.76 -57.32
CA PRO A 8 33.20 6.88 -56.34
C PRO A 8 32.41 8.17 -56.77
N ASP A 9 32.60 9.28 -56.03
CA ASP A 9 32.63 10.72 -56.47
C ASP A 9 31.35 11.43 -57.01
N SER A 10 31.17 12.77 -56.94
CA SER A 10 31.90 13.91 -56.30
C SER A 10 31.08 15.24 -56.31
N ASP A 11 31.36 16.16 -55.37
CA ASP A 11 31.23 17.66 -55.43
C ASP A 11 29.88 18.34 -55.80
N GLU A 12 29.62 19.64 -55.56
CA GLU A 12 30.39 20.76 -54.92
C GLU A 12 29.47 21.45 -53.84
N THR A 13 29.51 22.71 -53.36
CA THR A 13 30.15 24.01 -53.67
C THR A 13 30.24 24.91 -52.39
N ALA A 14 31.10 25.94 -52.38
CA ALA A 14 30.93 27.35 -51.86
C ALA A 14 29.97 27.73 -50.67
N SER A 15 30.19 28.79 -49.86
CA SER A 15 31.29 29.77 -49.64
C SER A 15 31.04 30.66 -48.38
N SER A 16 32.02 31.48 -47.98
CA SER A 16 32.04 32.58 -46.98
C SER A 16 31.06 33.75 -47.25
N GLY A 17 30.84 34.76 -46.38
CA GLY A 17 31.36 35.14 -45.04
C GLY A 17 31.22 36.65 -44.74
N GLY A 18 31.62 37.12 -43.54
CA GLY A 18 31.49 38.54 -43.05
C GLY A 18 30.29 38.74 -42.10
N ALA A 19 30.33 39.43 -40.95
CA ALA A 19 30.89 40.74 -40.57
C ALA A 19 30.14 41.92 -41.23
N ASP A 20 29.71 43.00 -40.54
CA ASP A 20 30.24 43.64 -39.31
C ASP A 20 29.18 44.58 -38.64
N ALA A 21 29.58 45.31 -37.59
CA ALA A 21 29.01 46.54 -37.01
C ALA A 21 27.75 46.48 -36.12
N ALA A 22 27.79 47.25 -35.03
CA ALA A 22 26.75 47.36 -34.00
C ALA A 22 26.27 48.81 -33.78
N ARG A 23 25.05 48.98 -33.24
CA ARG A 23 24.65 50.14 -32.40
C ARG A 23 23.43 49.81 -31.53
N ALA A 24 23.20 50.60 -30.50
CA ALA A 24 22.41 50.24 -29.31
C ALA A 24 21.23 51.20 -29.03
N SER A 25 20.51 50.93 -27.93
CA SER A 25 19.27 51.60 -27.46
C SER A 25 18.02 51.20 -28.25
N SER A 26 16.86 50.89 -27.65
CA SER A 26 16.43 50.81 -26.23
C SER A 26 15.68 49.49 -26.04
N GLY A 27 15.64 48.84 -24.87
CA GLY A 27 15.46 49.43 -23.54
C GLY A 27 14.03 49.22 -23.06
N ASP A 28 13.60 47.96 -23.01
CA ASP A 28 12.37 47.52 -22.36
C ASP A 28 12.71 46.30 -21.49
N THR A 29 12.66 46.49 -20.17
CA THR A 29 12.94 45.43 -19.19
C THR A 29 11.66 44.69 -18.84
N SER A 30 11.09 43.98 -19.82
CA SER A 30 10.16 42.89 -19.55
C SER A 30 10.93 41.78 -18.85
N ALA A 31 10.98 41.85 -17.52
CA ALA A 31 11.56 40.80 -16.70
C ALA A 31 10.71 39.55 -16.88
N THR A 32 11.30 38.50 -17.46
CA THR A 32 10.68 37.18 -17.56
C THR A 32 10.31 36.73 -16.15
N GLN A 33 9.02 36.78 -15.82
CA GLN A 33 8.49 36.15 -14.62
C GLN A 33 8.54 34.65 -14.87
N THR A 34 9.66 34.02 -14.52
CA THR A 34 9.67 32.60 -14.14
C THR A 34 8.64 32.47 -13.03
N SER A 35 7.51 31.81 -13.32
CA SER A 35 6.45 31.68 -12.34
C SER A 35 6.95 30.85 -11.17
N LYS A 36 6.67 31.33 -9.95
CA LYS A 36 6.93 30.59 -8.72
C LYS A 36 5.79 29.60 -8.48
N ASP A 37 5.66 28.64 -9.40
CA ASP A 37 4.74 27.50 -9.27
C ASP A 37 5.46 26.23 -8.77
N SER A 38 6.74 26.36 -8.37
CA SER A 38 7.45 25.36 -7.56
C SER A 38 7.01 25.49 -6.10
N GLN A 39 6.60 24.37 -5.49
CA GLN A 39 5.80 24.27 -4.25
C GLN A 39 4.33 24.66 -4.48
N GLU A 40 3.35 23.80 -4.16
CA GLU A 40 3.39 22.60 -3.32
C GLU A 40 3.54 21.29 -4.14
N ASP A 41 4.75 20.73 -4.16
CA ASP A 41 4.91 19.28 -4.28
C ASP A 41 4.24 18.63 -3.07
N GLY A 42 3.46 17.58 -3.32
CA GLY A 42 2.56 17.00 -2.30
C GLY A 42 3.31 16.41 -1.11
N ALA A 43 2.56 16.01 -0.09
CA ALA A 43 3.08 15.25 1.04
C ALA A 43 2.16 14.07 1.33
N LEU A 44 2.70 12.99 1.89
CA LEU A 44 1.90 11.89 2.42
C LEU A 44 2.05 11.82 3.94
N PRO A 45 1.02 11.35 4.67
CA PRO A 45 1.16 11.07 6.09
C PRO A 45 1.91 9.73 6.20
N ILE A 46 3.18 9.74 6.58
CA ILE A 46 4.03 8.54 6.62
C ILE A 46 4.24 8.10 8.06
N ASN A 47 4.08 6.79 8.29
CA ASN A 47 4.40 6.13 9.55
C ASN A 47 5.83 5.59 9.53
N GLU A 48 6.18 4.85 8.47
CA GLU A 48 7.47 4.19 8.26
C GLU A 48 7.85 4.22 6.78
N LEU A 49 9.15 4.26 6.49
CA LEU A 49 9.72 4.03 5.16
C LEU A 49 11.00 3.22 5.35
N PHE A 50 11.05 1.99 4.84
CA PHE A 50 12.13 1.03 5.12
C PHE A 50 12.30 0.02 3.99
N TYR A 51 13.40 -0.75 4.02
CA TYR A 51 13.72 -1.77 3.01
C TYR A 51 13.86 -3.15 3.65
N SER A 52 13.01 -4.09 3.23
CA SER A 52 13.01 -5.49 3.69
C SER A 52 12.59 -6.42 2.53
N LEU A 53 11.93 -7.54 2.82
CA LEU A 53 11.31 -8.41 1.83
C LEU A 53 9.79 -8.25 1.86
N GLN A 54 9.12 -8.18 0.70
CA GLN A 54 7.68 -8.44 0.61
C GLN A 54 7.40 -9.79 1.30
N GLY A 55 6.59 -9.77 2.35
CA GLY A 55 6.34 -10.94 3.19
C GLY A 55 5.14 -11.79 2.75
N GLU A 56 4.28 -11.24 1.88
CA GLU A 56 2.96 -11.77 1.56
C GLU A 56 2.69 -11.72 0.03
N GLY A 57 1.62 -12.37 -0.43
CA GLY A 57 1.19 -12.35 -1.83
C GLY A 57 2.03 -13.21 -2.80
N ILE A 58 1.84 -12.97 -4.10
CA ILE A 58 2.58 -13.64 -5.19
C ILE A 58 4.05 -13.19 -5.30
N LEU A 59 4.43 -12.08 -4.67
CA LEU A 59 5.79 -11.52 -4.64
C LEU A 59 6.52 -11.79 -3.31
N ALA A 60 6.02 -12.72 -2.48
CA ALA A 60 6.65 -13.06 -1.21
C ALA A 60 8.13 -13.50 -1.39
N GLY A 61 9.05 -12.81 -0.71
CA GLY A 61 10.50 -12.99 -0.80
C GLY A 61 11.23 -12.04 -1.77
N VAL A 62 10.53 -11.17 -2.50
CA VAL A 62 11.15 -10.09 -3.28
C VAL A 62 11.68 -9.00 -2.34
N PRO A 63 12.91 -8.46 -2.52
CA PRO A 63 13.38 -7.30 -1.78
C PRO A 63 12.66 -6.01 -2.22
N SER A 64 12.12 -5.27 -1.26
CA SER A 64 11.17 -4.18 -1.51
C SER A 64 11.43 -2.99 -0.58
N VAL A 65 11.27 -1.76 -1.09
CA VAL A 65 11.06 -0.59 -0.21
C VAL A 65 9.58 -0.51 0.14
N PHE A 66 9.27 -0.45 1.43
CA PHE A 66 7.92 -0.19 1.92
C PHE A 66 7.75 1.30 2.18
N VAL A 67 6.64 1.86 1.69
CA VAL A 67 6.17 3.21 2.06
C VAL A 67 4.86 3.02 2.82
N ARG A 68 4.87 3.17 4.15
CA ARG A 68 3.71 2.90 5.01
C ARG A 68 2.99 4.20 5.37
N THR A 69 1.83 4.45 4.77
CA THR A 69 0.96 5.60 5.07
C THR A 69 0.25 5.47 6.42
N SER A 70 -0.16 6.61 6.97
CA SER A 70 -0.84 6.77 8.25
C SER A 70 -2.27 7.30 8.06
N GLY A 71 -3.22 6.65 8.71
CA GLY A 71 -4.66 6.89 8.58
C GLY A 71 -5.34 5.81 7.76
N CYS A 72 -6.31 5.11 8.36
CA CYS A 72 -7.17 4.15 7.65
C CYS A 72 -8.64 4.58 7.75
N ASN A 73 -9.48 4.19 6.79
CA ASN A 73 -10.94 4.33 6.90
C ASN A 73 -11.56 3.21 7.77
N LEU A 74 -11.03 1.99 7.70
CA LEU A 74 -11.44 0.86 8.52
C LEU A 74 -10.74 0.81 9.89
N ARG A 75 -11.22 -0.05 10.78
CA ARG A 75 -10.68 -0.26 12.14
C ARG A 75 -10.67 -1.75 12.49
N CYS A 76 -9.80 -2.53 11.84
CA CYS A 76 -9.67 -3.95 12.13
C CYS A 76 -9.10 -4.14 13.54
N TRP A 77 -9.58 -5.13 14.31
CA TRP A 77 -9.03 -5.38 15.64
C TRP A 77 -7.64 -6.02 15.58
N PHE A 78 -7.44 -7.04 14.73
CA PHE A 78 -6.14 -7.67 14.46
C PHE A 78 -5.24 -6.85 13.53
N CYS A 79 -5.38 -5.52 13.46
CA CYS A 79 -4.54 -4.71 12.56
C CYS A 79 -3.09 -4.74 13.05
N ASP A 80 -2.23 -5.49 12.37
CA ASP A 80 -0.81 -5.66 12.72
C ASP A 80 -0.10 -4.28 12.71
N SER A 81 -0.40 -3.46 11.71
CA SER A 81 -0.09 -2.02 11.68
C SER A 81 -1.03 -1.18 12.56
N TYR A 82 -1.22 -1.55 13.83
CA TYR A 82 -2.20 -0.92 14.74
C TYR A 82 -2.08 0.61 14.77
N HIS A 83 -0.85 1.13 14.87
CA HIS A 83 -0.59 2.57 14.94
C HIS A 83 -1.00 3.34 13.68
N THR A 84 -1.02 2.73 12.48
CA THR A 84 -1.45 3.45 11.26
C THR A 84 -2.97 3.59 11.15
N SER A 85 -3.74 2.73 11.82
CA SER A 85 -5.20 2.72 11.73
C SER A 85 -5.86 3.31 12.97
N TRP A 86 -5.43 2.92 14.18
CA TRP A 86 -6.03 3.35 15.44
C TRP A 86 -5.37 4.58 16.06
N GLU A 87 -4.06 4.77 15.88
CA GLU A 87 -3.28 5.87 16.47
C GLU A 87 -2.50 6.72 15.43
N PRO A 88 -3.13 7.12 14.31
CA PRO A 88 -2.42 7.62 13.13
C PRO A 88 -1.47 8.79 13.44
N THR A 89 -0.20 8.61 13.11
CA THR A 89 0.81 9.67 13.15
C THR A 89 0.38 10.83 12.25
N HIS A 90 0.65 12.05 12.73
CA HIS A 90 0.40 13.28 11.97
C HIS A 90 1.69 13.79 11.28
N ALA A 91 2.72 12.93 11.19
CA ALA A 91 3.96 13.21 10.48
C ALA A 91 3.66 13.23 8.98
N ARG A 92 4.16 14.27 8.28
CA ARG A 92 3.98 14.45 6.83
C ARG A 92 5.37 14.52 6.20
N MET A 93 5.62 13.63 5.23
CA MET A 93 6.87 13.55 4.48
C MET A 93 6.59 14.07 3.06
N GLY A 94 7.49 14.89 2.51
CA GLY A 94 7.31 15.44 1.15
C GLY A 94 7.42 14.35 0.09
N LEU A 95 6.69 14.44 -1.02
CA LEU A 95 6.81 13.43 -2.10
C LEU A 95 8.24 13.37 -2.66
N ASP A 96 8.99 14.48 -2.67
CA ASP A 96 10.40 14.52 -3.09
C ASP A 96 11.31 13.82 -2.08
N GLU A 97 10.99 13.93 -0.80
CA GLU A 97 11.70 13.32 0.32
C GLU A 97 11.48 11.80 0.33
N ILE A 98 10.23 11.35 0.13
CA ILE A 98 9.87 9.93 -0.02
C ILE A 98 10.61 9.33 -1.23
N VAL A 99 10.59 10.00 -2.38
CA VAL A 99 11.26 9.51 -3.59
C VAL A 99 12.78 9.43 -3.40
N ALA A 100 13.40 10.45 -2.79
CA ALA A 100 14.84 10.43 -2.52
C ALA A 100 15.25 9.33 -1.52
N GLU A 101 14.42 9.05 -0.51
CA GLU A 101 14.65 7.95 0.43
C GLU A 101 14.50 6.59 -0.25
N VAL A 102 13.50 6.40 -1.11
CA VAL A 102 13.34 5.20 -1.96
C VAL A 102 14.54 5.02 -2.92
N GLU A 103 14.99 6.09 -3.57
CA GLU A 103 16.17 6.11 -4.45
C GLU A 103 17.49 5.79 -3.72
N SER A 104 17.54 5.94 -2.38
CA SER A 104 18.73 5.58 -1.58
C SER A 104 18.99 4.07 -1.51
N PHE A 105 17.95 3.25 -1.73
CA PHE A 105 18.04 1.79 -1.68
C PHE A 105 18.42 1.22 -3.05
N GLU A 106 19.71 1.35 -3.44
CA GLU A 106 20.32 0.95 -4.74
C GLU A 106 20.06 -0.51 -5.22
N ARG A 107 19.32 -1.32 -4.47
CA ARG A 107 19.01 -2.73 -4.74
C ARG A 107 17.51 -3.03 -4.84
N ALA A 108 16.67 -2.03 -4.65
CA ALA A 108 15.23 -2.16 -4.81
C ALA A 108 14.84 -1.82 -6.26
N ASP A 109 14.27 -2.79 -6.96
CA ASP A 109 13.52 -2.56 -8.20
C ASP A 109 11.99 -2.55 -7.92
N HIS A 110 11.58 -2.75 -6.66
CA HIS A 110 10.20 -2.95 -6.22
C HIS A 110 9.86 -2.05 -5.03
N VAL A 111 8.71 -1.37 -5.09
CA VAL A 111 8.14 -0.57 -4.00
C VAL A 111 6.76 -1.08 -3.62
N VAL A 112 6.53 -1.24 -2.33
CA VAL A 112 5.23 -1.59 -1.74
C VAL A 112 4.64 -0.36 -1.05
N LEU A 113 3.64 0.25 -1.67
CA LEU A 113 2.84 1.31 -1.06
C LEU A 113 1.72 0.65 -0.24
N THR A 114 1.74 0.90 1.06
CA THR A 114 0.89 0.23 2.07
C THR A 114 0.56 1.22 3.19
N GLY A 115 -0.17 0.80 4.22
CA GLY A 115 -0.35 1.61 5.42
C GLY A 115 -1.65 1.35 6.17
N GLY A 116 -2.09 2.39 6.88
CA GLY A 116 -3.52 2.68 6.87
C GLY A 116 -3.89 3.08 5.44
N GLU A 117 -5.07 2.63 4.97
CA GLU A 117 -5.48 2.57 3.56
C GLU A 117 -4.79 3.59 2.61
N PRO A 118 -3.79 3.18 1.82
CA PRO A 118 -2.97 4.13 1.05
C PRO A 118 -3.75 4.90 -0.01
N LEU A 119 -4.85 4.35 -0.55
CA LEU A 119 -5.67 5.02 -1.57
C LEU A 119 -6.64 6.06 -0.98
N LEU A 120 -6.67 6.20 0.34
CA LEU A 120 -7.34 7.29 1.06
C LEU A 120 -6.77 8.67 0.69
N HIS A 121 -5.46 8.74 0.43
CA HIS A 121 -4.73 9.97 0.12
C HIS A 121 -4.65 10.20 -1.39
N GLU A 122 -4.84 11.44 -1.85
CA GLU A 122 -4.80 11.76 -3.29
C GLU A 122 -3.36 11.91 -3.79
N GLU A 123 -2.45 12.29 -2.89
CA GLU A 123 -1.01 12.36 -3.13
C GLU A 123 -0.37 10.99 -3.42
N SER A 124 -1.04 9.88 -3.07
CA SER A 124 -0.60 8.52 -3.39
C SER A 124 -0.53 8.27 -4.90
N VAL A 125 -1.44 8.87 -5.68
CA VAL A 125 -1.41 8.82 -7.16
C VAL A 125 -0.09 9.43 -7.67
N ARG A 126 0.26 10.62 -7.16
CA ARG A 126 1.48 11.33 -7.55
C ARG A 126 2.76 10.62 -7.10
N LEU A 127 2.73 9.88 -5.99
CA LEU A 127 3.85 9.02 -5.61
C LEU A 127 4.03 7.90 -6.64
N LEU A 128 2.96 7.17 -6.95
CA LEU A 128 2.96 6.05 -7.90
C LEU A 128 3.40 6.50 -9.31
N GLU A 129 2.89 7.63 -9.80
CA GLU A 129 3.34 8.27 -11.05
C GLU A 129 4.87 8.44 -11.06
N ARG A 130 5.44 9.09 -10.05
CA ARG A 130 6.88 9.40 -10.02
C ARG A 130 7.76 8.18 -9.74
N LEU A 131 7.24 7.12 -9.15
CA LEU A 131 7.93 5.82 -9.01
C LEU A 131 7.92 5.03 -10.34
N SER A 132 6.78 5.01 -11.03
CA SER A 132 6.63 4.36 -12.34
C SER A 132 7.50 5.04 -13.41
N GLU A 133 7.59 6.37 -13.40
CA GLU A 133 8.53 7.16 -14.24
C GLU A 133 10.01 6.77 -14.06
N ARG A 134 10.37 6.20 -12.90
CA ARG A 134 11.72 5.74 -12.57
C ARG A 134 11.96 4.26 -12.88
N GLY A 135 10.91 3.53 -13.27
CA GLY A 135 10.98 2.10 -13.58
C GLY A 135 10.88 1.17 -12.37
N TYR A 136 10.46 1.66 -11.20
CA TYR A 136 10.10 0.78 -10.08
C TYR A 136 8.84 0.01 -10.41
N HIS A 137 8.84 -1.30 -10.16
CA HIS A 137 7.60 -2.06 -10.03
C HIS A 137 6.87 -1.61 -8.76
N THR A 138 5.58 -1.34 -8.86
CA THR A 138 4.75 -0.84 -7.76
C THR A 138 3.71 -1.87 -7.33
N THR A 139 3.63 -2.14 -6.03
CA THR A 139 2.53 -2.91 -5.44
C THR A 139 1.77 -2.04 -4.46
N VAL A 140 0.45 -1.97 -4.61
CA VAL A 140 -0.43 -1.29 -3.64
C VAL A 140 -1.12 -2.34 -2.78
N GLU A 141 -0.87 -2.29 -1.48
CA GLU A 141 -1.55 -3.10 -0.46
C GLU A 141 -2.75 -2.32 0.06
N THR A 142 -3.96 -2.65 -0.40
CA THR A 142 -5.21 -1.94 -0.11
C THR A 142 -6.26 -2.87 0.51
N ASN A 143 -7.16 -2.31 1.31
CA ASN A 143 -8.36 -3.00 1.79
C ASN A 143 -9.46 -3.14 0.71
N GLY A 144 -9.27 -2.53 -0.46
CA GLY A 144 -10.18 -2.64 -1.61
C GLY A 144 -11.36 -1.66 -1.60
N THR A 145 -11.51 -0.82 -0.57
CA THR A 145 -12.67 0.08 -0.41
C THR A 145 -12.54 1.43 -1.13
N ILE A 146 -11.41 1.70 -1.79
CA ILE A 146 -11.17 2.94 -2.54
C ILE A 146 -10.43 2.61 -3.83
N PHE A 147 -10.98 3.04 -4.97
CA PHE A 147 -10.26 3.05 -6.25
C PHE A 147 -9.64 4.44 -6.51
N ARG A 148 -8.39 4.47 -6.97
CA ARG A 148 -7.73 5.65 -7.56
C ARG A 148 -7.10 5.24 -8.88
N ASP A 149 -7.22 6.11 -9.89
CA ASP A 149 -6.55 5.92 -11.18
C ASP A 149 -5.09 6.36 -11.04
N ALA A 150 -4.17 5.40 -11.11
CA ALA A 150 -2.72 5.55 -10.93
C ALA A 150 -1.99 4.43 -11.68
N PRO A 151 -0.69 4.57 -12.01
CA PRO A 151 0.11 3.44 -12.47
C PRO A 151 0.41 2.51 -11.29
N ILE A 152 -0.20 1.32 -11.31
CA ILE A 152 -0.01 0.27 -10.31
C ILE A 152 0.31 -1.02 -11.08
N ASP A 153 1.46 -1.64 -10.81
CA ASP A 153 1.87 -2.89 -11.48
C ASP A 153 1.22 -4.13 -10.83
N LEU A 154 0.93 -4.08 -9.53
CA LEU A 154 0.17 -5.11 -8.81
C LEU A 154 -0.77 -4.51 -7.75
N ALA A 155 -2.08 -4.68 -7.92
CA ALA A 155 -3.06 -4.38 -6.88
C ALA A 155 -3.20 -5.59 -5.92
N SER A 156 -2.62 -5.46 -4.72
CA SER A 156 -2.82 -6.43 -3.63
C SER A 156 -4.04 -6.02 -2.82
N ILE A 157 -5.18 -6.59 -3.20
CA ILE A 157 -6.49 -6.26 -2.64
C ILE A 157 -6.76 -7.24 -1.50
N SER A 158 -7.00 -6.72 -0.30
CA SER A 158 -7.24 -7.53 0.89
C SER A 158 -8.56 -7.11 1.57
N PRO A 159 -9.71 -7.62 1.08
CA PRO A 159 -11.03 -7.28 1.63
C PRO A 159 -11.13 -7.76 3.08
N LYS A 160 -11.86 -7.03 3.92
CA LYS A 160 -11.90 -7.30 5.37
C LYS A 160 -13.19 -8.05 5.71
N LEU A 161 -13.02 -9.24 6.28
CA LEU A 161 -14.07 -10.19 6.66
C LEU A 161 -14.73 -9.79 8.00
N GLU A 162 -15.88 -10.38 8.34
CA GLU A 162 -16.56 -10.18 9.64
C GLU A 162 -15.63 -10.49 10.82
N ASN A 163 -14.70 -11.44 10.63
CA ASN A 163 -13.67 -11.77 11.63
C ASN A 163 -12.83 -10.58 12.10
N SER A 164 -12.73 -9.52 11.30
CA SER A 164 -11.88 -8.35 11.55
C SER A 164 -12.58 -7.22 12.29
N THR A 165 -13.90 -7.32 12.49
CA THR A 165 -14.70 -6.28 13.14
C THR A 165 -14.40 -6.17 14.65
N PRO A 166 -14.19 -4.95 15.17
CA PRO A 166 -13.83 -4.71 16.57
C PRO A 166 -15.08 -4.71 17.46
N THR A 167 -15.56 -5.90 17.83
CA THR A 167 -16.61 -6.07 18.84
C THR A 167 -16.09 -5.69 20.24
N PRO A 168 -16.94 -5.51 21.26
CA PRO A 168 -16.50 -5.23 22.64
C PRO A 168 -15.55 -6.31 23.22
N GLU A 169 -15.65 -7.55 22.75
CA GLU A 169 -14.78 -8.68 23.10
C GLU A 169 -13.47 -8.72 22.27
N ARG A 170 -13.41 -7.90 21.22
CA ARG A 170 -12.32 -7.79 20.23
C ARG A 170 -11.88 -6.32 20.10
N ASP A 171 -11.77 -5.61 21.22
CA ASP A 171 -11.26 -4.24 21.23
C ASP A 171 -9.75 -4.24 21.60
N PRO A 172 -8.84 -3.93 20.66
CA PRO A 172 -7.39 -3.94 20.91
C PRO A 172 -6.95 -2.91 21.97
N ARG A 173 -7.83 -1.96 22.34
CA ARG A 173 -7.59 -0.99 23.42
C ARG A 173 -7.87 -1.58 24.81
N GLY A 174 -8.53 -2.73 24.90
CA GLY A 174 -8.89 -3.36 26.17
C GLY A 174 -7.70 -3.94 26.92
N GLU A 175 -6.80 -4.63 26.22
CA GLU A 175 -5.73 -5.42 26.83
C GLU A 175 -4.61 -4.57 27.46
N GLN A 176 -4.44 -3.31 27.05
CA GLN A 176 -3.47 -2.38 27.65
C GLN A 176 -3.83 -1.96 29.10
N SER A 177 -4.91 -2.47 29.67
CA SER A 177 -5.41 -2.13 31.01
C SER A 177 -4.84 -3.00 32.15
N GLY A 178 -4.00 -4.01 31.84
CA GLY A 178 -3.77 -5.15 32.73
C GLY A 178 -2.33 -5.63 32.91
N ASP A 179 -1.43 -4.79 33.44
CA ASP A 179 -0.43 -5.22 34.43
C ASP A 179 0.34 -4.01 35.02
N GLY A 180 -0.05 -3.57 36.21
CA GLY A 180 0.50 -2.35 36.82
C GLY A 180 0.02 -2.01 38.24
N ALA A 181 -0.54 -2.98 38.97
CA ALA A 181 -1.06 -2.78 40.32
C ALA A 181 0.06 -2.74 41.38
N GLY A 182 0.82 -1.64 41.40
CA GLY A 182 1.58 -1.25 42.58
C GLY A 182 0.64 -0.68 43.65
N ASP A 183 0.75 -1.15 44.89
CA ASP A 183 0.03 -0.59 46.04
C ASP A 183 0.52 0.85 46.33
N ASP A 184 -0.29 1.84 46.00
CA ASP A 184 -0.32 3.12 46.73
C ASP A 184 -1.69 3.79 46.53
N ALA A 185 -2.33 4.17 47.65
CA ALA A 185 -3.72 4.62 47.66
C ALA A 185 -3.88 6.02 48.25
N GLU A 186 -4.16 7.02 47.41
CA GLU A 186 -4.85 8.23 47.87
C GLU A 186 -5.77 8.87 46.83
N SER A 187 -6.71 9.68 47.33
CA SER A 187 -7.96 10.08 46.67
C SER A 187 -7.82 10.86 45.36
N GLY A 188 -8.49 10.38 44.30
CA GLY A 188 -8.77 11.15 43.09
C GLY A 188 -9.96 10.62 42.30
N GLN A 189 -11.13 11.27 42.39
CA GLN A 189 -12.33 10.88 41.63
C GLN A 189 -12.17 11.22 40.14
N ARG A 190 -11.62 10.29 39.36
CA ARG A 190 -11.80 10.27 37.90
C ARG A 190 -13.17 9.68 37.58
N SER A 191 -13.98 10.42 36.83
CA SER A 191 -15.27 9.90 36.35
C SER A 191 -15.04 8.82 35.30
N ALA A 192 -15.63 7.64 35.49
CA ALA A 192 -15.60 6.58 34.48
C ALA A 192 -16.42 7.01 33.26
N GLY A 193 -15.74 7.39 32.18
CA GLY A 193 -16.36 7.93 30.97
C GLY A 193 -16.54 6.89 29.87
N ASP A 194 -17.71 6.26 29.85
CA ASP A 194 -18.48 5.91 28.63
C ASP A 194 -17.76 5.16 27.48
N SER A 195 -16.75 4.33 27.75
CA SER A 195 -16.03 3.57 26.72
C SER A 195 -16.88 2.57 25.94
N SER A 196 -18.00 2.11 26.50
CA SER A 196 -18.86 1.05 25.94
C SER A 196 -19.97 1.54 24.99
N ARG A 197 -19.96 2.81 24.57
CA ARG A 197 -20.92 3.32 23.55
C ARG A 197 -20.29 3.50 22.18
N ASP A 198 -18.99 3.80 22.13
CA ASP A 198 -18.27 3.97 20.87
C ASP A 198 -17.89 2.62 20.24
N SER A 199 -17.75 1.53 21.01
CA SER A 199 -17.50 0.17 20.48
C SER A 199 -18.54 -0.23 19.44
N ASP A 200 -19.82 -0.17 19.82
CA ASP A 200 -20.94 -0.60 18.99
C ASP A 200 -21.06 0.27 17.73
N GLY A 201 -20.75 1.57 17.85
CA GLY A 201 -20.71 2.51 16.74
C GLY A 201 -19.50 2.33 15.81
N ILE A 202 -18.36 1.86 16.31
CA ILE A 202 -17.18 1.52 15.49
C ILE A 202 -17.41 0.18 14.78
N ALA A 203 -17.92 -0.85 15.47
CA ALA A 203 -18.27 -2.13 14.85
C ALA A 203 -19.34 -1.97 13.76
N SER A 204 -20.44 -1.26 14.05
CA SER A 204 -21.50 -0.98 13.06
C SER A 204 -21.06 -0.08 11.90
N ARG A 205 -19.97 0.69 12.07
CA ARG A 205 -19.31 1.41 10.97
C ARG A 205 -18.45 0.46 10.14
N HIS A 206 -17.64 -0.35 10.82
CA HIS A 206 -16.75 -1.33 10.19
C HIS A 206 -17.54 -2.29 9.30
N GLU A 207 -18.56 -2.98 9.81
CA GLU A 207 -19.37 -3.94 9.04
C GLU A 207 -20.01 -3.34 7.78
N ARG A 208 -20.44 -2.08 7.83
CA ARG A 208 -21.05 -1.42 6.68
C ARG A 208 -20.03 -0.96 5.64
N ASP A 209 -18.83 -0.57 6.07
CA ASP A 209 -17.85 0.11 5.22
C ASP A 209 -16.72 -0.83 4.73
N ARG A 210 -16.65 -2.10 5.22
CA ARG A 210 -15.52 -3.03 4.99
C ARG A 210 -15.48 -3.73 3.62
N ILE A 211 -16.59 -3.77 2.88
CA ILE A 211 -16.69 -4.34 1.53
C ILE A 211 -17.27 -3.28 0.59
N ASP A 212 -16.51 -2.89 -0.44
CA ASP A 212 -17.00 -2.08 -1.56
C ASP A 212 -16.78 -2.84 -2.88
N LEU A 213 -17.87 -3.36 -3.44
CA LEU A 213 -17.83 -4.14 -4.68
C LEU A 213 -17.52 -3.27 -5.91
N GLU A 214 -17.83 -1.96 -5.91
CA GLU A 214 -17.53 -1.07 -7.04
C GLU A 214 -16.02 -0.74 -7.06
N ALA A 215 -15.45 -0.39 -5.91
CA ALA A 215 -14.03 -0.12 -5.79
C ALA A 215 -13.19 -1.37 -6.10
N MET A 216 -13.55 -2.53 -5.54
CA MET A 216 -12.87 -3.80 -5.85
C MET A 216 -13.01 -4.21 -7.31
N ALA A 217 -14.21 -4.13 -7.91
CA ALA A 217 -14.42 -4.48 -9.31
C ALA A 217 -13.52 -3.64 -10.23
N ARG A 218 -13.45 -2.33 -9.99
CA ARG A 218 -12.58 -1.43 -10.77
C ARG A 218 -11.10 -1.72 -10.58
N LEU A 219 -10.66 -2.12 -9.38
CA LEU A 219 -9.27 -2.50 -9.13
C LEU A 219 -8.88 -3.75 -9.94
N VAL A 220 -9.69 -4.81 -9.92
CA VAL A 220 -9.41 -6.05 -10.70
C VAL A 220 -9.63 -5.92 -12.20
N GLU A 221 -10.41 -4.92 -12.65
CA GLU A 221 -10.59 -4.61 -14.09
C GLU A 221 -9.44 -3.77 -14.66
N THR A 222 -8.76 -2.98 -13.83
CA THR A 222 -7.74 -2.01 -14.28
C THR A 222 -6.32 -2.56 -14.16
N TYR A 223 -6.06 -3.44 -13.18
CA TYR A 223 -4.72 -3.86 -12.79
C TYR A 223 -4.56 -5.38 -12.74
N ASP A 224 -3.34 -5.84 -13.06
CA ASP A 224 -2.88 -7.15 -12.57
C ASP A 224 -3.02 -7.14 -11.04
N SER A 225 -3.67 -8.15 -10.48
CA SER A 225 -4.22 -8.09 -9.13
C SER A 225 -4.21 -9.43 -8.42
N GLN A 226 -4.31 -9.38 -7.08
CA GLN A 226 -4.48 -10.54 -6.22
C GLN A 226 -5.51 -10.24 -5.13
N LEU A 227 -6.31 -11.25 -4.76
CA LEU A 227 -7.32 -11.15 -3.69
C LEU A 227 -6.83 -11.92 -2.46
N LYS A 228 -6.31 -11.20 -1.45
CA LYS A 228 -5.59 -11.73 -0.28
C LYS A 228 -6.44 -11.62 0.99
N PHE A 229 -7.13 -12.70 1.37
CA PHE A 229 -8.03 -12.72 2.51
C PHE A 229 -7.33 -13.22 3.78
N VAL A 230 -7.55 -12.54 4.92
CA VAL A 230 -7.02 -12.97 6.23
C VAL A 230 -8.04 -13.88 6.90
N VAL A 231 -7.66 -15.14 7.12
CA VAL A 231 -8.56 -16.20 7.59
C VAL A 231 -7.99 -16.96 8.79
N THR A 232 -8.89 -17.47 9.61
CA THR A 232 -8.68 -18.24 10.84
C THR A 232 -9.36 -19.61 10.77
N ASP A 233 -10.54 -19.69 10.14
CA ASP A 233 -11.32 -20.91 10.01
C ASP A 233 -12.22 -20.99 8.75
N GLU A 234 -13.03 -22.04 8.69
CA GLU A 234 -13.91 -22.42 7.58
C GLU A 234 -15.08 -21.42 7.38
N SER A 235 -15.50 -20.72 8.44
CA SER A 235 -16.54 -19.69 8.33
C SER A 235 -16.03 -18.45 7.60
N ASP A 236 -14.75 -18.10 7.79
CA ASP A 236 -14.08 -17.06 7.01
C ASP A 236 -14.06 -17.41 5.52
N VAL A 237 -13.72 -18.66 5.19
CA VAL A 237 -13.67 -19.12 3.78
C VAL A 237 -15.07 -19.15 3.16
N THR A 238 -16.11 -19.45 3.94
CA THR A 238 -17.51 -19.32 3.50
C THR A 238 -17.86 -17.87 3.15
N GLU A 239 -17.36 -16.89 3.91
CA GLU A 239 -17.54 -15.47 3.58
C GLU A 239 -16.72 -15.06 2.34
N VAL A 240 -15.47 -15.55 2.21
CA VAL A 240 -14.64 -15.36 1.01
C VAL A 240 -15.37 -15.83 -0.24
N GLU A 241 -15.98 -17.02 -0.22
CA GLU A 241 -16.75 -17.54 -1.36
C GLU A 241 -17.94 -16.65 -1.72
N SER A 242 -18.67 -16.12 -0.73
CA SER A 242 -19.77 -15.17 -0.96
C SER A 242 -19.29 -13.85 -1.57
N ILE A 243 -18.21 -13.26 -1.03
CA ILE A 243 -17.62 -12.02 -1.56
C ILE A 243 -17.11 -12.23 -2.99
N LEU A 244 -16.56 -13.41 -3.30
CA LEU A 244 -16.11 -13.77 -4.65
C LEU A 244 -17.28 -14.02 -5.61
N GLU A 245 -18.43 -14.55 -5.18
CA GLU A 245 -19.63 -14.64 -6.02
C GLU A 245 -20.15 -13.24 -6.39
N ASP A 246 -20.34 -12.37 -5.39
CA ASP A 246 -20.79 -10.99 -5.60
C ASP A 246 -19.79 -10.16 -6.45
N LEU A 247 -18.48 -10.29 -6.21
CA LEU A 247 -17.47 -9.56 -6.97
C LEU A 247 -17.37 -10.06 -8.43
N ARG A 248 -17.54 -11.37 -8.68
CA ARG A 248 -17.65 -11.94 -10.04
C ARG A 248 -18.95 -11.55 -10.75
N ALA A 249 -20.00 -11.16 -10.02
CA ALA A 249 -21.22 -10.61 -10.58
C ALA A 249 -21.14 -9.10 -10.85
N ALA A 250 -20.32 -8.37 -10.08
CA ALA A 250 -20.09 -6.93 -10.21
C ALA A 250 -19.01 -6.56 -11.24
N SER A 251 -18.01 -7.42 -11.44
CA SER A 251 -16.85 -7.18 -12.32
C SER A 251 -16.98 -7.86 -13.69
N THR A 252 -16.37 -7.27 -14.71
CA THR A 252 -16.15 -7.87 -16.02
C THR A 252 -14.82 -8.64 -16.12
N ALA A 253 -13.98 -8.58 -15.09
CA ALA A 253 -12.71 -9.31 -15.00
C ALA A 253 -12.91 -10.81 -14.70
N SER A 254 -12.01 -11.65 -15.20
CA SER A 254 -12.03 -13.10 -14.98
C SER A 254 -11.29 -13.48 -13.69
N ILE A 255 -11.95 -13.36 -12.53
CA ILE A 255 -11.38 -13.73 -11.23
C ILE A 255 -11.34 -15.26 -11.05
N ALA A 256 -10.21 -15.88 -11.35
CA ALA A 256 -9.96 -17.31 -11.17
C ALA A 256 -9.69 -17.66 -9.68
N ALA A 257 -9.57 -18.95 -9.36
CA ALA A 257 -9.16 -19.39 -8.04
C ALA A 257 -7.64 -19.19 -7.79
N ASP A 258 -6.84 -19.19 -8.86
CA ASP A 258 -5.40 -18.90 -8.83
C ASP A 258 -5.06 -17.43 -8.52
N ASP A 259 -6.06 -16.53 -8.55
CA ASP A 259 -5.92 -15.11 -8.19
C ASP A 259 -6.27 -14.85 -6.71
N VAL A 260 -6.81 -15.87 -6.02
CA VAL A 260 -7.26 -15.82 -4.63
C VAL A 260 -6.22 -16.47 -3.73
N LEU A 261 -5.80 -15.75 -2.69
CA LEU A 261 -4.86 -16.23 -1.68
C LEU A 261 -5.50 -16.17 -0.30
N LEU A 262 -5.55 -17.32 0.38
CA LEU A 262 -5.83 -17.39 1.81
C LEU A 262 -4.54 -17.15 2.60
N MET A 263 -4.61 -16.19 3.52
CA MET A 263 -3.52 -15.83 4.43
C MET A 263 -3.92 -16.13 5.87
N PRO A 264 -3.09 -16.86 6.65
CA PRO A 264 -3.38 -17.09 8.05
C PRO A 264 -3.24 -15.82 8.89
N GLU A 265 -4.19 -15.60 9.80
CA GLU A 265 -4.07 -14.57 10.83
C GLU A 265 -2.90 -14.88 11.80
N GLY A 266 -2.18 -13.83 12.19
CA GLY A 266 -1.17 -13.88 13.25
C GLY A 266 -0.07 -12.84 13.07
N ALA A 267 0.12 -11.98 14.08
CA ALA A 267 1.23 -11.02 14.19
C ALA A 267 2.46 -11.61 14.91
N THR A 268 2.38 -12.83 15.47
CA THR A 268 3.51 -13.50 16.13
C THR A 268 3.70 -14.90 15.58
N ARG A 269 4.92 -15.44 15.67
CA ARG A 269 5.25 -16.81 15.24
C ARG A 269 4.38 -17.86 15.91
N ASP A 270 4.10 -17.68 17.19
CA ASP A 270 3.31 -18.63 17.97
C ASP A 270 1.85 -18.59 17.51
N ARG A 271 1.25 -17.40 17.35
CA ARG A 271 -0.12 -17.26 16.81
C ARG A 271 -0.23 -17.77 15.38
N LEU A 272 0.72 -17.41 14.52
CA LEU A 272 0.79 -17.87 13.13
C LEU A 272 0.95 -19.39 13.03
N ALA A 273 1.60 -20.04 14.01
CA ALA A 273 1.74 -21.48 14.06
C ALA A 273 0.43 -22.21 14.41
N GLU A 274 -0.51 -21.56 15.10
CA GLU A 274 -1.86 -22.09 15.38
C GLU A 274 -2.74 -22.11 14.11
N THR A 275 -2.61 -21.11 13.25
CA THR A 275 -3.49 -20.86 12.10
C THR A 275 -2.96 -21.46 10.79
N ARG A 276 -1.67 -21.30 10.48
CA ARG A 276 -1.11 -21.54 9.13
C ARG A 276 -1.36 -22.91 8.52
N THR A 277 -1.29 -23.99 9.31
CA THR A 277 -1.50 -25.35 8.80
C THR A 277 -2.95 -25.54 8.35
N ARG A 278 -3.91 -25.10 9.18
CA ARG A 278 -5.34 -25.17 8.86
C ARG A 278 -5.68 -24.33 7.63
N VAL A 279 -5.07 -23.16 7.49
CA VAL A 279 -5.31 -22.27 6.35
C VAL A 279 -4.69 -22.82 5.06
N ALA A 280 -3.55 -23.51 5.13
CA ALA A 280 -3.02 -24.26 3.99
C ALA A 280 -3.90 -25.45 3.60
N GLU A 281 -4.51 -26.14 4.56
CA GLU A 281 -5.49 -27.22 4.32
C GLU A 281 -6.76 -26.68 3.64
N LEU A 282 -7.35 -25.59 4.17
CA LEU A 282 -8.50 -24.91 3.57
C LEU A 282 -8.22 -24.39 2.15
N ALA A 283 -7.04 -23.84 1.89
CA ALA A 283 -6.66 -23.40 0.55
C ALA A 283 -6.67 -24.58 -0.45
N MET A 284 -6.11 -25.73 -0.06
CA MET A 284 -6.13 -26.95 -0.89
C MET A 284 -7.55 -27.53 -1.08
N GLU A 285 -8.43 -27.41 -0.08
CA GLU A 285 -9.80 -27.92 -0.14
C GLU A 285 -10.70 -27.10 -1.08
N HIS A 286 -10.64 -25.77 -0.99
CA HIS A 286 -11.42 -24.85 -1.82
C HIS A 286 -10.76 -24.53 -3.18
N GLY A 287 -9.53 -24.99 -3.41
CA GLY A 287 -8.78 -24.77 -4.65
C GLY A 287 -8.18 -23.36 -4.79
N PHE A 288 -8.06 -22.63 -3.69
CA PHE A 288 -7.37 -21.34 -3.62
C PHE A 288 -5.86 -21.53 -3.36
N ARG A 289 -5.09 -20.45 -3.47
CA ARG A 289 -3.67 -20.47 -3.11
C ARG A 289 -3.48 -20.13 -1.62
N TYR A 290 -2.39 -20.62 -1.05
CA TYR A 290 -1.91 -20.19 0.27
C TYR A 290 -0.87 -19.07 0.12
N THR A 291 -0.87 -18.09 1.02
CA THR A 291 0.24 -17.13 1.15
C THR A 291 0.78 -17.08 2.58
N PRO A 292 2.11 -17.03 2.77
CA PRO A 292 2.70 -16.92 4.11
C PRO A 292 2.66 -15.48 4.63
N ARG A 293 2.99 -15.32 5.91
CA ARG A 293 3.45 -14.06 6.50
C ARG A 293 4.94 -14.15 6.80
N LEU A 294 5.76 -14.05 5.75
CA LEU A 294 7.20 -14.35 5.83
C LEU A 294 7.96 -13.42 6.78
N HIS A 295 7.53 -12.16 6.93
CA HIS A 295 8.10 -11.22 7.91
C HIS A 295 7.86 -11.67 9.36
N VAL A 296 6.66 -12.19 9.67
CA VAL A 296 6.36 -12.81 10.98
C VAL A 296 7.22 -14.06 11.21
N ASP A 297 7.36 -14.94 10.22
CA ASP A 297 8.20 -16.14 10.34
C ASP A 297 9.70 -15.81 10.51
N LEU A 298 10.23 -14.80 9.81
CA LEU A 298 11.65 -14.42 9.83
C LEU A 298 12.04 -13.49 11.00
N TRP A 299 11.18 -12.55 11.39
CA TRP A 299 11.50 -11.50 12.37
C TRP A 299 10.49 -11.37 13.53
N ASN A 300 9.35 -12.05 13.47
CA ASN A 300 8.25 -11.94 14.44
C ASN A 300 7.68 -10.51 14.49
N ASP A 301 7.35 -9.97 13.32
CA ASP A 301 6.70 -8.66 13.14
C ASP A 301 7.43 -7.52 13.88
N ALA A 302 8.76 -7.53 13.76
CA ALA A 302 9.57 -6.44 14.27
C ALA A 302 9.36 -5.19 13.38
N PRO A 303 9.28 -3.97 13.96
CA PRO A 303 9.21 -2.75 13.17
C PRO A 303 10.34 -2.68 12.14
N GLU A 304 10.03 -2.15 10.95
CA GLU A 304 10.96 -2.01 9.82
C GLU A 304 11.53 -3.36 9.27
N THR A 305 10.79 -4.48 9.42
CA THR A 305 11.14 -5.80 8.84
C THR A 305 10.06 -6.43 7.97
#